data_AF-A0A5K1FK44-F1
#
_entry.id   AF-A0A5K1FK44-F1
#
_cell.length_a   1.000
_cell.length_b   1.000
_cell.length_c   1.000
_cell.angle_alpha   90.00
_cell.angle_beta   90.00
_cell.angle_gamma   90.00
#
_symmetry.space_group_name_H-M   'P 1'
#
loop_
_entity.id
_entity.type
_entity.pdbx_description
1 polymer ?
#
loop_
_entity_poly.entity_id
_entity_poly.type
_entity_poly.pdbx_seq_one_letter_code
_entity_poly.pdbx_strand_id
1 'polypeptide(L)' 'TAIVEVWKVGLELEKEDDGTVGKEEIREKLELVINDEGIRERLTHLEEKGKKATMKGGASARNFEGFVDMMKKGKMSSLG' A
#
# COMPACT_ATOMS: atom_id res chain seq x y z
N THR A 1 10.68 7.54 -0.19
CA THR A 1 10.19 6.14 -0.46
C THR A 1 9.02 6.16 -1.44
N ALA A 2 8.54 5.03 -1.98
CA ALA A 2 7.33 5.03 -2.84
C ALA A 2 6.07 5.58 -2.13
N ILE A 3 6.01 5.45 -0.80
CA ILE A 3 4.94 6.00 0.05
C ILE A 3 4.89 7.53 -0.06
N VAL A 4 6.05 8.19 -0.07
CA VAL A 4 6.18 9.66 -0.13
C VAL A 4 6.16 10.14 -1.58
N GLU A 5 6.97 9.56 -2.46
CA GLU A 5 7.18 10.07 -3.82
C GLU A 5 6.04 9.75 -4.78
N VAL A 6 5.53 8.52 -4.72
CA VAL A 6 4.58 8.00 -5.72
C VAL A 6 3.16 8.13 -5.21
N TRP A 7 2.89 7.60 -4.01
CA TRP A 7 1.55 7.60 -3.44
C TRP A 7 1.23 8.90 -2.71
N LYS A 8 2.25 9.61 -2.22
CA LYS A 8 2.12 10.87 -1.49
C LYS A 8 1.21 10.73 -0.27
N VAL A 9 1.27 9.59 0.42
CA VAL A 9 0.42 9.26 1.59
C VAL A 9 1.18 9.31 2.92
N GLY A 10 2.41 9.82 2.91
CA GLY A 10 3.23 9.95 4.12
C GLY A 10 4.28 11.04 3.95
N LEU A 11 4.98 11.30 5.06
CA LEU A 11 6.07 12.27 5.13
C LEU A 11 7.37 11.53 5.46
N GLU A 12 8.48 12.07 4.97
CA GLU A 12 9.82 11.63 5.34
C GLU A 12 10.30 12.41 6.57
N LEU A 13 10.99 11.72 7.48
CA LEU A 13 11.62 12.32 8.65
C LEU A 13 13.05 12.69 8.31
N GLU A 14 13.43 13.91 8.64
CA GLU A 14 14.80 14.37 8.54
C GLU A 14 15.63 13.88 9.72
N LYS A 15 16.86 13.49 9.43
CA LYS A 15 17.82 13.00 10.43
C LYS A 15 18.91 14.03 10.64
N GLU A 16 19.35 14.12 11.88
CA GLU A 16 20.56 14.85 12.26
C GLU A 16 21.81 14.12 11.72
N ASP A 17 22.97 14.79 11.81
CA ASP A 17 24.26 14.25 11.35
C ASP A 17 24.64 12.91 12.00
N ASP A 18 24.19 12.67 13.24
CA ASP A 18 24.42 11.42 13.97
C ASP A 18 23.42 10.30 13.60
N GLY A 19 22.50 10.59 12.66
CA GLY A 19 21.48 9.66 12.18
C GLY A 19 20.25 9.55 13.08
N THR A 20 20.16 10.31 14.16
CA THR A 20 18.98 10.38 15.03
C THR A 20 17.93 11.32 14.46
N VAL A 21 16.68 11.22 14.94
CA VAL A 21 15.59 12.13 14.58
C VAL A 21 15.22 12.94 15.81
N GLY A 22 15.26 14.27 15.69
CA GLY A 22 14.90 15.18 16.77
C GLY A 22 13.42 15.07 17.16
N LYS A 23 13.11 15.27 18.44
CA LYS A 23 11.73 15.29 18.94
C LYS A 23 10.86 16.37 18.30
N GLU A 24 11.48 17.50 17.90
CA GLU A 24 10.78 18.63 17.29
C GLU A 24 10.38 18.30 15.84
N GLU A 25 11.28 17.68 15.06
CA GLU A 25 10.97 17.13 13.74
C GLU A 25 9.81 16.12 13.81
N ILE A 26 9.83 15.21 14.79
CA ILE A 26 8.72 14.27 15.00
C ILE A 26 7.40 15.01 15.29
N ARG A 27 7.43 16.02 16.17
CA ARG A 27 6.24 16.81 16.51
C ARG A 27 5.70 17.53 15.27
N GLU A 28 6.56 18.21 14.51
CA GLU A 28 6.17 18.94 13.31
C GLU A 28 5.54 18.01 12.26
N LYS A 29 6.20 16.89 11.92
CA LYS A 29 5.65 15.93 10.95
C LYS A 29 4.36 15.29 11.44
N LEU A 30 4.20 15.04 12.75
CA LEU A 30 2.94 14.56 13.33
C LEU A 30 1.82 15.58 13.15
N GLU A 31 2.07 16.86 13.44
CA GLU A 31 1.09 17.93 13.25
C GLU A 31 0.72 18.09 11.76
N LEU A 32 1.70 18.04 10.86
CA LEU A 32 1.46 18.11 9.41
C LEU A 32 0.63 16.92 8.92
N VAL A 33 1.03 15.68 9.23
CA VAL A 33 0.36 14.49 8.69
C VAL A 33 -1.07 14.33 9.19
N ILE A 34 -1.35 14.75 10.43
CA ILE A 34 -2.70 14.66 11.02
C ILE A 34 -3.66 15.66 10.35
N ASN A 35 -3.15 16.84 9.99
CA ASN A 35 -3.94 17.95 9.47
C ASN A 35 -3.93 18.05 7.94
N ASP A 36 -3.11 17.27 7.23
CA ASP A 36 -3.06 17.27 5.77
C ASP A 36 -4.24 16.46 5.17
N GLU A 37 -5.26 17.20 4.72
CA GLU A 37 -6.44 16.63 4.07
C GLU A 37 -6.10 15.90 2.77
N GLY A 38 -5.07 16.35 2.03
CA GLY A 38 -4.64 15.73 0.79
C GLY A 38 -4.02 14.34 1.01
N ILE A 39 -3.20 14.19 2.06
CA ILE A 39 -2.69 12.88 2.49
C ILE A 39 -3.87 11.96 2.86
N ARG A 40 -4.83 12.47 3.65
CA ARG A 40 -6.01 11.70 4.06
C ARG A 40 -6.85 11.24 2.87
N GLU A 41 -7.10 12.12 1.90
CA GLU A 41 -7.87 11.79 0.70
C GLU A 41 -7.17 10.70 -0.14
N ARG A 42 -5.88 10.86 -0.41
CA ARG A 42 -5.10 9.87 -1.17
C ARG A 42 -5.03 8.53 -0.45
N LEU A 43 -4.85 8.54 0.87
CA LEU A 43 -4.84 7.33 1.68
C LEU A 43 -6.19 6.61 1.64
N THR A 44 -7.30 7.35 1.80
CA THR A 44 -8.65 6.80 1.72
C THR A 44 -8.91 6.16 0.35
N HIS A 45 -8.54 6.84 -0.74
CA HIS A 45 -8.66 6.28 -2.09
C HIS A 45 -7.80 5.03 -2.30
N LEU A 46 -6.58 5.02 -1.77
CA LEU A 46 -5.68 3.86 -1.85
C LEU A 46 -6.25 2.66 -1.07
N GLU A 47 -6.78 2.90 0.12
CA GLU A 47 -7.47 1.89 0.94
C GLU A 47 -8.67 1.30 0.20
N GLU A 48 -9.52 2.15 -0.38
CA GLU A 48 -10.67 1.70 -1.17
C GLU A 48 -10.27 0.85 -2.36
N LYS A 49 -9.26 1.27 -3.12
CA LYS A 49 -8.73 0.50 -4.25
C LYS A 49 -8.20 -0.86 -3.80
N GLY A 50 -7.47 -0.90 -2.69
CA GLY A 50 -6.99 -2.15 -2.09
C GLY A 50 -8.13 -3.10 -1.75
N LYS A 51 -9.15 -2.61 -1.02
CA LYS A 51 -10.34 -3.39 -0.66
C LYS A 51 -11.10 -3.89 -1.89
N LYS A 52 -11.35 -3.02 -2.88
CA LYS A 52 -12.04 -3.37 -4.13
C LYS A 52 -11.26 -4.40 -4.97
N ALA A 53 -9.92 -4.37 -4.92
CA ALA A 53 -9.10 -5.33 -5.65
C ALA A 53 -9.12 -6.73 -5.01
N THR A 54 -9.16 -6.81 -3.67
CA THR A 54 -9.04 -8.09 -2.92
C THR A 54 -10.38 -8.71 -2.53
N MET A 55 -11.48 -7.96 -2.52
CA MET A 55 -12.80 -8.51 -2.24
C MET A 55 -13.22 -9.57 -3.28
N LYS A 56 -14.21 -10.40 -2.94
CA LYS A 56 -14.77 -11.40 -3.85
C LYS A 56 -15.18 -10.75 -5.18
N GLY A 57 -14.72 -11.34 -6.29
CA GLY A 57 -14.93 -10.80 -7.63
C GLY A 57 -14.06 -9.59 -7.98
N GLY A 58 -13.16 -9.13 -7.10
CA GLY A 58 -12.18 -8.07 -7.33
C GLY A 58 -11.02 -8.53 -8.23
N ALA A 59 -10.23 -7.58 -8.74
CA ALA A 59 -9.18 -7.88 -9.72
C ALA A 59 -8.09 -8.84 -9.20
N SER A 60 -7.57 -8.60 -7.99
CA SER A 60 -6.57 -9.48 -7.37
C SER A 60 -7.17 -10.84 -7.01
N ALA A 61 -8.42 -10.86 -6.53
CA ALA A 61 -9.14 -12.11 -6.25
C ALA A 61 -9.29 -12.97 -7.52
N ARG A 62 -9.75 -12.38 -8.63
CA ARG A 62 -9.87 -13.06 -9.92
C ARG A 62 -8.53 -13.54 -10.46
N ASN A 63 -7.47 -12.75 -10.33
CA ASN A 63 -6.12 -13.15 -10.73
C ASN A 63 -5.65 -14.37 -9.94
N PHE A 64 -5.91 -14.39 -8.63
CA PHE A 64 -5.58 -15.52 -7.77
C PHE A 64 -6.40 -16.77 -8.10
N GLU A 65 -7.72 -16.64 -8.27
CA GLU A 65 -8.60 -17.73 -8.70
C GLU A 65 -8.15 -18.34 -10.04
N GLY A 66 -7.84 -17.49 -11.01
CA GLY A 66 -7.32 -17.93 -12.32
C GLY A 66 -5.99 -18.68 -12.21
N PHE A 67 -5.08 -18.21 -11.35
CA PHE A 67 -3.84 -18.92 -11.07
C PHE A 67 -4.09 -20.31 -10.45
N VAL A 68 -4.99 -20.41 -9.47
CA VAL A 68 -5.36 -21.68 -8.85
C VAL A 68 -5.97 -22.64 -9.87
N ASP A 69 -6.85 -22.16 -10.74
CA ASP A 69 -7.47 -22.98 -11.79
C ASP A 69 -6.46 -23.47 -12.82
N MET A 70 -5.49 -22.64 -13.20
CA MET A 70 -4.38 -23.05 -14.04
C MET A 70 -3.58 -24.19 -13.40
N MET A 71 -3.28 -24.09 -12.11
CA MET A 71 -2.57 -25.14 -11.36
C MET A 71 -3.36 -26.46 -11.30
N LYS A 72 -4.68 -26.39 -11.15
CA LYS A 72 -5.55 -27.59 -11.17
C LYS A 72 -5.57 -28.25 -12.55
N LYS A 73 -5.66 -27.46 -13.62
CA LYS A 73 -5.65 -27.95 -15.01
C LYS A 73 -4.31 -28.56 -15.39
N GLY A 74 -3.20 -27.95 -14.98
CA GLY A 74 -1.85 -28.49 -15.20
C GLY A 74 -1.60 -29.84 -14.52
N LYS A 75 -2.27 -30.12 -13.39
CA LYS A 75 -2.24 -31.46 -12.77
C LYS A 75 -3.02 -32.51 -13.58
N MET A 76 -4.14 -32.14 -14.19
CA MET A 76 -4.92 -33.04 -15.04
C MET A 76 -4.21 -33.43 -16.35
N SER A 77 -3.39 -32.54 -16.93
CA SER A 77 -2.59 -32.87 -18.13
C SER A 77 -1.43 -33.83 -17.88
N SER A 78 -1.09 -34.14 -16.62
CA SER A 78 -0.04 -35.10 -16.25
C SER A 78 -0.54 -36.50 -15.86
N LEU A 79 -1.87 -36.69 -15.88
CA LEU A 79 -2.56 -37.93 -15.51
C LEU A 79 -3.20 -38.64 -16.72
N GLY A 80 -2.93 -38.17 -17.94
CA GLY A 80 -3.36 -38.78 -19.21
C GLY A 80 -2.19 -39.34 -19.99
#